data_AF-A0A6A0GVG7-F1
#
_entry.id   AF-A0A6A0GVG7-F1
#
_cell.length_a   1.000
_cell.length_b   1.000
_cell.length_c   1.000
_cell.angle_alpha   90.00
_cell.angle_beta   90.00
_cell.angle_gamma   90.00
#
_symmetry.space_group_name_H-M   'P 1'
#
loop_
_entity.id
_entity.type
_entity.pdbx_description
1 polymer ?
#
loop_
_entity_poly.entity_id
_entity_poly.type
_entity_poly.pdbx_seq_one_letter_code
_entity_poly.pdbx_strand_id
1 'polypeptide(L)'
;MVQYSADFARRVAALCCAKFDDLPKSGKPQPREWTVLAGVVQCIETSMSSRRVGTCMGENSRGDVGCGNHDLHLSVVALGTGTKCLGDSKWCELGTRIHDSHAEVVAKRSFQRYLMDQAQVQLSGQPSIFETIISAHGPKLKLRKAITFHLYVSFTPCGDGSIFPQQCLDTNRTGAKCAPGEALDPKAPGSLYHRHGVLRTKPGRGPFSSSHCCSDKLFRWSVLGAQGCLLMGILQCPVYFESITFGACPFNYDAINRALHT
;
A
#
# COMPACT_ATOMS: atom_id res chain seq x y z
N MET A 1 -5.66 6.07 -14.00
CA MET A 1 -5.83 5.12 -12.89
C MET A 1 -7.16 4.45 -13.08
N VAL A 2 -7.21 3.12 -13.11
CA VAL A 2 -8.49 2.42 -13.18
C VAL A 2 -9.21 2.64 -11.84
N GLN A 3 -10.42 3.18 -11.87
CA GLN A 3 -11.21 3.35 -10.67
C GLN A 3 -11.94 2.04 -10.37
N TYR A 4 -11.42 1.29 -9.40
CA TYR A 4 -12.07 0.07 -8.93
C TYR A 4 -13.37 0.39 -8.19
N SER A 5 -14.36 -0.49 -8.31
CA SER A 5 -15.64 -0.35 -7.59
C SER A 5 -15.45 -0.43 -6.08
N ALA A 6 -16.39 0.16 -5.33
CA ALA A 6 -16.42 0.00 -3.88
C ALA A 6 -16.52 -1.47 -3.44
N ASP A 7 -17.11 -2.33 -4.28
CA ASP A 7 -17.16 -3.78 -4.03
C ASP A 7 -15.79 -4.44 -4.10
N PHE A 8 -14.99 -4.10 -5.10
CA PHE A 8 -13.62 -4.59 -5.19
C PHE A 8 -12.78 -4.18 -3.96
N ALA A 9 -12.89 -2.92 -3.53
CA ALA A 9 -12.22 -2.44 -2.32
C ALA A 9 -12.65 -3.23 -1.07
N ARG A 10 -13.95 -3.54 -0.92
CA ARG A 10 -14.45 -4.39 0.18
C ARG A 10 -13.88 -5.80 0.12
N ARG A 11 -13.78 -6.41 -1.07
CA ARG A 11 -13.18 -7.74 -1.25
C ARG A 11 -11.71 -7.76 -0.85
N VAL A 12 -10.92 -6.77 -1.27
CA VAL A 12 -9.50 -6.61 -0.89
C VAL A 12 -9.35 -6.49 0.62
N ALA A 13 -10.16 -5.65 1.27
CA ALA A 13 -10.15 -5.49 2.72
C ALA A 13 -10.55 -6.78 3.47
N ALA A 14 -11.66 -7.41 3.06
CA ALA A 14 -12.17 -8.63 3.68
C ALA A 14 -11.14 -9.78 3.60
N LEU A 15 -10.46 -9.94 2.46
CA LEU A 15 -9.40 -10.93 2.30
C LEU A 15 -8.23 -10.70 3.25
N CYS A 16 -7.81 -9.44 3.42
CA CYS A 16 -6.72 -9.13 4.34
C CYS A 16 -7.11 -9.42 5.81
N CYS A 17 -8.33 -9.06 6.22
CA CYS A 17 -8.83 -9.34 7.55
C CYS A 17 -8.97 -10.85 7.80
N ALA A 18 -9.62 -11.57 6.89
CA ALA A 18 -9.79 -13.03 7.01
C ALA A 18 -8.43 -13.74 7.08
N LYS A 19 -7.48 -13.37 6.21
CA LYS A 19 -6.13 -13.94 6.23
C LYS A 19 -5.41 -13.65 7.53
N PHE A 20 -5.58 -12.46 8.09
CA PHE A 20 -5.02 -12.11 9.40
C PHE A 20 -5.65 -12.94 10.51
N ASP A 21 -6.97 -13.11 10.51
CA ASP A 21 -7.71 -13.91 11.52
C ASP A 21 -7.33 -15.39 11.50
N ASP A 22 -7.01 -15.94 10.33
CA ASP A 22 -6.54 -17.32 10.17
C ASP A 22 -5.11 -17.56 10.68
N LEU A 23 -4.30 -16.51 10.89
CA LEU A 23 -2.94 -16.69 11.42
C LEU A 23 -2.96 -17.26 12.85
N PRO A 24 -1.90 -17.99 13.27
CA PRO A 24 -1.74 -18.42 14.66
C PRO A 24 -1.86 -17.25 15.63
N LYS A 25 -2.33 -17.52 16.86
CA LYS A 25 -2.48 -16.49 17.91
C LYS A 25 -1.13 -15.87 18.35
N SER A 26 -0.03 -16.59 18.14
CA SER A 26 1.30 -16.10 18.50
C SER A 26 1.68 -14.86 17.69
N GLY A 27 2.06 -13.78 18.39
CA GLY A 27 2.44 -12.51 17.77
C GLY A 27 1.26 -11.63 17.33
N LYS A 28 0.01 -12.05 17.52
CA LYS A 28 -1.17 -11.19 17.34
C LYS A 28 -1.33 -10.22 18.52
N PRO A 29 -1.88 -9.02 18.28
CA PRO A 29 -2.21 -8.08 19.33
C PRO A 29 -3.22 -8.69 20.32
N GLN A 30 -3.01 -8.41 21.60
CA GLN A 30 -3.93 -8.77 22.68
C GLN A 30 -5.15 -7.82 22.70
N PRO A 31 -6.25 -8.15 23.41
CA PRO A 31 -7.45 -7.31 23.45
C PRO A 31 -7.24 -5.85 23.90
N ARG A 32 -6.18 -5.59 24.68
CA ARG A 32 -5.79 -4.26 25.16
C ARG A 32 -4.80 -3.53 24.24
N GLU A 33 -4.36 -4.18 23.17
CA GLU A 33 -3.37 -3.67 22.25
C GLU A 33 -4.07 -3.24 20.95
N TRP A 34 -3.75 -2.04 20.50
CA TRP A 34 -4.24 -1.54 19.23
C TRP A 34 -3.12 -1.56 18.19
N THR A 35 -3.45 -1.94 16.96
CA THR A 35 -2.52 -1.88 15.83
C THR A 35 -3.26 -1.53 14.55
N VAL A 36 -2.50 -1.09 13.55
CA VAL A 36 -2.92 -1.05 12.15
C VAL A 36 -2.60 -2.39 11.50
N LEU A 37 -3.43 -2.82 10.55
CA LEU A 37 -3.21 -3.93 9.64
C LEU A 37 -3.02 -3.39 8.22
N ALA A 38 -2.05 -3.93 7.50
CA ALA A 38 -1.90 -3.71 6.07
C ALA A 38 -1.67 -5.03 5.35
N GLY A 39 -2.06 -5.10 4.09
CA GLY A 39 -1.90 -6.29 3.27
C GLY A 39 -1.73 -5.97 1.80
N VAL A 40 -1.04 -6.84 1.08
CA VAL A 40 -0.95 -6.79 -0.39
C VAL A 40 -1.72 -7.98 -0.95
N VAL A 41 -2.70 -7.68 -1.80
CA VAL A 41 -3.53 -8.66 -2.49
C VAL A 41 -3.08 -8.72 -3.95
N GLN A 42 -2.71 -9.91 -4.40
CA GLN A 42 -2.54 -10.22 -5.81
C GLN A 42 -3.89 -10.47 -6.45
N CYS A 43 -4.12 -9.85 -7.60
CA CYS A 43 -5.25 -10.14 -8.48
C CYS A 43 -4.72 -10.76 -9.78
N ILE A 44 -5.34 -11.86 -10.19
CA ILE A 44 -5.13 -12.48 -11.50
C ILE A 44 -6.42 -12.34 -12.29
N GLU A 45 -6.35 -11.66 -13.42
CA GLU A 45 -7.46 -11.63 -14.38
C GLU A 45 -7.48 -12.94 -15.15
N THR A 46 -8.52 -13.77 -14.93
CA THR A 46 -8.68 -15.00 -15.69
C THR A 46 -9.52 -14.74 -16.92
N SER A 47 -8.99 -15.10 -18.09
CA SER A 47 -9.73 -15.01 -19.35
C SER A 47 -10.39 -16.35 -19.65
N MET A 48 -11.71 -16.49 -19.40
CA MET A 48 -12.67 -17.34 -20.17
C MET A 48 -14.10 -16.93 -19.76
N SER A 49 -15.03 -16.59 -20.66
CA SER A 49 -15.59 -17.43 -21.72
C SER A 49 -15.91 -16.66 -23.01
N SER A 50 -15.51 -17.27 -24.13
CA SER A 50 -16.22 -17.15 -25.40
C SER A 50 -17.58 -17.87 -25.28
N ARG A 51 -18.62 -17.27 -25.87
CA ARG A 51 -20.01 -17.76 -26.08
C ARG A 51 -21.02 -17.69 -24.92
N ARG A 52 -21.84 -16.63 -24.92
CA ARG A 52 -23.29 -16.74 -25.20
C ARG A 52 -23.75 -15.58 -26.08
N VAL A 53 -24.16 -15.92 -27.30
CA VAL A 53 -25.05 -15.09 -28.11
C VAL A 53 -26.37 -14.98 -27.35
N GLY A 54 -26.82 -13.76 -27.10
CA GLY A 54 -28.08 -13.45 -26.43
C GLY A 54 -28.44 -12.00 -26.65
N THR A 55 -28.99 -11.72 -27.82
CA THR A 55 -29.62 -10.45 -28.23
C THR A 55 -30.70 -10.00 -27.24
N CYS A 56 -30.71 -8.72 -26.86
CA CYS A 56 -31.84 -7.79 -27.05
C CYS A 56 -31.58 -6.41 -26.40
N MET A 57 -32.24 -5.39 -26.95
CA MET A 57 -31.97 -3.95 -26.81
C MET A 57 -32.62 -3.29 -25.59
N GLY A 58 -32.16 -2.09 -25.19
CA GLY A 58 -32.96 -1.16 -24.37
C GLY A 58 -32.21 -0.14 -23.49
N GLU A 59 -31.94 1.04 -24.06
CA GLU A 59 -32.04 2.42 -23.50
C GLU A 59 -31.38 2.89 -22.17
N ASN A 60 -30.51 3.90 -22.34
CA ASN A 60 -30.26 5.11 -21.52
C ASN A 60 -30.25 5.03 -19.98
N SER A 61 -29.05 5.05 -19.39
CA SER A 61 -28.75 5.66 -18.08
C SER A 61 -27.26 6.00 -17.98
N ARG A 62 -26.94 7.17 -17.40
CA ARG A 62 -25.58 7.75 -17.28
C ARG A 62 -24.59 6.76 -16.64
N GLY A 63 -23.47 6.54 -17.33
CA GLY A 63 -22.58 5.40 -17.15
C GLY A 63 -21.87 5.31 -15.81
N ASP A 64 -22.35 4.39 -14.98
CA ASP A 64 -21.50 3.57 -14.12
C ASP A 64 -20.90 2.47 -15.01
N VAL A 65 -19.58 2.39 -15.12
CA VAL A 65 -18.94 1.29 -15.86
C VAL A 65 -19.05 0.06 -14.97
N GLY A 66 -20.20 -0.62 -15.07
CA GLY A 66 -20.43 -1.90 -14.45
C GLY A 66 -19.32 -2.86 -14.84
N CYS A 67 -18.60 -3.37 -13.84
CA CYS A 67 -17.58 -4.37 -13.99
C CYS A 67 -18.18 -5.56 -14.73
N GLY A 68 -17.78 -5.75 -15.99
CA GLY A 68 -18.04 -6.98 -16.72
C GLY A 68 -17.60 -8.17 -15.86
N ASN A 69 -18.34 -9.27 -15.95
CA ASN A 69 -18.19 -10.46 -15.12
C ASN A 69 -16.88 -11.22 -15.46
N HIS A 70 -15.74 -10.59 -15.19
CA HIS A 70 -14.41 -11.20 -15.25
C HIS A 70 -14.18 -11.94 -13.94
N ASP A 71 -13.89 -13.23 -14.02
CA ASP A 71 -13.51 -14.01 -12.85
C ASP A 71 -12.13 -13.53 -12.37
N LEU A 72 -12.13 -12.69 -11.34
CA LEU A 72 -10.92 -12.18 -10.69
C LEU A 72 -10.52 -13.15 -9.57
N HIS A 73 -9.35 -13.76 -9.69
CA HIS A 73 -8.76 -14.55 -8.63
C HIS A 73 -7.90 -13.67 -7.72
N LEU A 74 -8.33 -13.51 -6.46
CA LEU A 74 -7.68 -12.67 -5.46
C LEU A 74 -6.98 -13.51 -4.39
N SER A 75 -5.75 -13.16 -4.03
CA SER A 75 -4.99 -13.84 -2.98
C SER A 75 -4.12 -12.88 -2.17
N VAL A 76 -4.09 -13.01 -0.85
CA VAL A 76 -3.21 -12.21 0.01
C VAL A 76 -1.79 -12.76 -0.06
N VAL A 77 -0.83 -11.96 -0.53
CA VAL A 77 0.57 -12.36 -0.71
C VAL A 77 1.50 -11.78 0.36
N ALA A 78 1.08 -10.72 1.05
CA ALA A 78 1.83 -10.12 2.14
C ALA A 78 0.89 -9.48 3.17
N LEU A 79 1.29 -9.53 4.44
CA LEU A 79 0.66 -8.82 5.55
C LEU A 79 1.71 -8.09 6.38
N GLY A 80 1.26 -7.09 7.12
CA GLY A 80 2.05 -6.38 8.12
C GLY A 80 1.15 -5.72 9.15
N THR A 81 1.60 -5.68 10.40
CA THR A 81 0.96 -4.92 11.48
C THR A 81 1.99 -4.02 12.15
N GLY A 82 1.53 -2.91 12.72
CA GLY A 82 2.33 -2.08 13.61
C GLY A 82 2.16 -0.58 13.35
N THR A 83 2.65 0.21 14.30
CA THR A 83 2.37 1.67 14.38
C THR A 83 3.56 2.46 14.89
N LYS A 84 4.76 1.86 14.91
CA LYS A 84 5.94 2.41 15.58
C LYS A 84 7.15 2.36 14.66
N CYS A 85 8.10 3.24 14.92
CA CYS A 85 9.42 3.26 14.32
C CYS A 85 10.47 3.38 15.42
N LEU A 86 11.69 2.96 15.11
CA LEU A 86 12.84 3.15 15.97
C LEU A 86 13.29 4.62 15.91
N GLY A 87 13.79 5.14 17.03
CA GLY A 87 14.50 6.41 17.04
C GLY A 87 15.91 6.26 16.47
N ASP A 88 16.51 7.37 16.03
CA ASP A 88 17.82 7.35 15.34
C ASP A 88 18.94 6.76 16.20
N SER A 89 18.85 6.85 17.53
CA SER A 89 19.82 6.22 18.45
C SER A 89 19.82 4.68 18.40
N LYS A 90 18.82 4.07 17.77
CA LYS A 90 18.72 2.62 17.56
C LYS A 90 19.11 2.20 16.15
N TRP A 91 19.60 3.13 15.32
CA TRP A 91 20.14 2.85 13.99
C TRP A 91 21.17 1.72 14.05
N CYS A 92 21.19 0.90 13.01
CA CYS A 92 22.06 -0.26 12.92
C CYS A 92 22.70 -0.31 11.54
N GLU A 93 24.00 -0.05 11.49
CA GLU A 93 24.79 -0.04 10.24
C GLU A 93 24.81 -1.41 9.56
N LEU A 94 24.72 -2.49 10.34
CA LEU A 94 24.62 -3.87 9.81
C LEU A 94 23.26 -4.17 9.16
N GLY A 95 22.26 -3.29 9.28
CA GLY A 95 20.94 -3.49 8.68
C GLY A 95 20.10 -4.60 9.33
N THR A 96 20.44 -5.05 10.53
CA THR A 96 19.74 -6.16 11.23
C THR A 96 18.49 -5.73 12.00
N ARG A 97 18.17 -4.42 12.02
CA ARG A 97 16.99 -3.87 12.70
C ARG A 97 16.02 -3.25 11.71
N ILE A 98 14.72 -3.46 11.95
CA ILE A 98 13.67 -2.79 11.18
C ILE A 98 13.46 -1.38 11.74
N HIS A 99 13.87 -0.38 10.97
CA HIS A 99 13.76 1.03 11.40
C HIS A 99 12.31 1.52 11.49
N ASP A 100 11.46 1.12 10.55
CA ASP A 100 10.05 1.51 10.54
C ASP A 100 9.15 0.28 10.46
N SER A 101 8.37 0.09 11.52
CA SER A 101 7.45 -1.04 11.71
C SER A 101 6.00 -0.59 11.63
N HIS A 102 5.69 0.47 10.87
CA HIS A 102 4.30 0.73 10.48
C HIS A 102 3.79 -0.36 9.55
N ALA A 103 2.52 -0.72 9.70
CA ALA A 103 1.88 -1.84 9.02
C ALA A 103 2.13 -1.86 7.51
N GLU A 104 1.90 -0.73 6.82
CA GLU A 104 2.10 -0.58 5.38
C GLU A 104 3.57 -0.73 4.96
N VAL A 105 4.51 -0.32 5.80
CA VAL A 105 5.95 -0.49 5.54
C VAL A 105 6.35 -1.95 5.72
N VAL A 106 5.86 -2.60 6.77
CA VAL A 106 6.11 -4.03 7.02
C VAL A 106 5.49 -4.87 5.90
N ALA A 107 4.23 -4.62 5.53
CA ALA A 107 3.54 -5.30 4.45
C ALA A 107 4.29 -5.14 3.12
N LYS A 108 4.80 -3.94 2.82
CA LYS A 108 5.63 -3.69 1.64
C LYS A 108 6.95 -4.46 1.68
N ARG A 109 7.60 -4.59 2.83
CA ARG A 109 8.84 -5.40 2.98
C ARG A 109 8.55 -6.90 2.81
N SER A 110 7.46 -7.39 3.39
CA SER A 110 6.95 -8.75 3.19
C SER A 110 6.65 -9.01 1.70
N PHE A 111 6.06 -8.03 1.01
CA PHE A 111 5.81 -8.09 -0.43
C PHE A 111 7.11 -8.16 -1.25
N GLN A 112 8.15 -7.41 -0.89
CA GLN A 112 9.46 -7.56 -1.57
C GLN A 112 10.04 -8.96 -1.40
N ARG A 113 9.86 -9.59 -0.23
CA ARG A 113 10.24 -11.00 -0.04
C ARG A 113 9.45 -11.91 -0.97
N TYR A 114 8.13 -11.72 -1.07
CA TYR A 114 7.30 -12.45 -2.03
C TYR A 114 7.80 -12.30 -3.47
N LEU A 115 8.18 -11.10 -3.91
CA LEU A 115 8.76 -10.90 -5.24
C LEU A 115 10.10 -11.64 -5.42
N MET A 116 10.97 -11.66 -4.41
CA MET A 116 12.22 -12.43 -4.42
C MET A 116 11.95 -13.94 -4.52
N ASP A 117 11.01 -14.45 -3.73
CA ASP A 117 10.63 -15.86 -3.74
C ASP A 117 10.09 -16.25 -5.13
N GLN A 118 9.23 -15.41 -5.72
CA GLN A 118 8.71 -15.63 -7.06
C GLN A 118 9.77 -15.54 -8.17
N ALA A 119 10.79 -14.69 -8.00
CA ALA A 119 11.94 -14.65 -8.90
C ALA A 119 12.71 -15.97 -8.84
N GLN A 120 12.94 -16.53 -7.65
CA GLN A 120 13.59 -17.83 -7.48
C GLN A 120 12.77 -18.97 -8.09
N VAL A 121 11.45 -18.97 -7.91
CA VAL A 121 10.52 -19.94 -8.53
C VAL A 121 10.66 -19.89 -10.06
N GLN A 122 10.67 -18.69 -10.66
CA GLN A 122 10.83 -18.54 -12.11
C GLN A 122 12.20 -19.05 -12.60
N LEU A 123 13.27 -18.76 -11.87
CA LEU A 123 14.62 -19.24 -12.21
C LEU A 123 14.77 -20.76 -12.06
N SER A 124 13.93 -21.38 -11.22
CA SER A 124 13.87 -22.83 -11.04
C SER A 124 13.00 -23.54 -12.10
N GLY A 125 12.49 -22.81 -13.09
CA GLY A 125 11.65 -23.35 -14.16
C GLY A 125 10.21 -23.67 -13.73
N GLN A 126 9.78 -23.19 -12.56
CA GLN A 126 8.44 -23.41 -12.04
C GLN A 126 7.49 -22.26 -12.40
N PRO A 127 6.16 -22.48 -12.47
CA PRO A 127 5.19 -21.42 -12.71
C PRO A 127 5.29 -20.30 -11.67
N SER A 128 5.47 -19.06 -12.14
CA SER A 128 5.68 -17.86 -11.33
C SER A 128 4.83 -16.69 -11.85
N ILE A 129 4.65 -15.66 -11.02
CA ILE A 129 4.09 -14.36 -11.44
C ILE A 129 4.94 -13.65 -12.51
N PHE A 130 6.18 -14.08 -12.68
CA PHE A 130 7.11 -13.52 -13.66
C PHE A 130 7.21 -14.37 -14.92
N GLU A 131 7.66 -13.73 -15.99
CA GLU A 131 8.22 -14.36 -17.17
C GLU A 131 9.65 -13.84 -17.39
N THR A 132 10.55 -14.73 -17.83
CA THR A 132 11.91 -14.35 -18.19
C THR A 132 11.90 -13.73 -19.58
N ILE A 133 12.51 -12.57 -19.72
CA ILE A 133 12.71 -11.90 -21.01
C ILE A 133 14.20 -11.70 -21.25
N ILE A 134 14.59 -11.66 -22.52
CA ILE A 134 15.97 -11.35 -22.93
C ILE A 134 16.03 -9.86 -23.24
N SER A 135 16.91 -9.13 -22.56
CA SER A 135 17.20 -7.72 -22.84
C SER A 135 18.62 -7.56 -23.39
N ALA A 136 18.95 -6.37 -23.91
CA ALA A 136 20.31 -6.04 -24.35
C ALA A 136 21.37 -6.17 -23.24
N HIS A 137 20.96 -6.18 -21.97
CA HIS A 137 21.85 -6.26 -20.79
C HIS A 137 21.70 -7.58 -20.04
N GLY A 138 21.23 -8.62 -20.72
CA GLY A 138 21.01 -9.95 -20.14
C GLY A 138 19.56 -10.23 -19.75
N PRO A 139 19.29 -11.38 -19.12
CA PRO A 139 17.94 -11.78 -18.75
C PRO A 139 17.35 -10.87 -17.67
N LYS A 140 16.07 -10.54 -17.82
CA LYS A 140 15.28 -9.77 -16.85
C LYS A 140 13.98 -10.51 -16.56
N LEU A 141 13.40 -10.21 -15.41
CA LEU A 141 12.08 -10.70 -15.01
C LEU A 141 11.03 -9.65 -15.30
N LYS A 142 9.99 -10.04 -16.02
CA LYS A 142 8.84 -9.18 -16.33
C LYS A 142 7.61 -9.72 -15.63
N LEU A 143 6.85 -8.85 -14.96
CA LEU A 143 5.58 -9.22 -14.35
C LEU A 143 4.58 -9.60 -15.45
N ARG A 144 3.89 -10.74 -15.30
CA ARG A 144 2.87 -11.16 -16.25
C ARG A 144 1.73 -10.14 -16.30
N LYS A 145 1.26 -9.82 -17.52
CA LYS A 145 0.25 -8.77 -17.75
C LYS A 145 -1.07 -8.97 -16.99
N ALA A 146 -1.47 -10.21 -16.77
CA ALA A 146 -2.72 -10.55 -16.08
C ALA A 146 -2.65 -10.35 -14.55
N ILE A 147 -1.50 -9.92 -14.01
CA ILE A 147 -1.26 -9.85 -12.57
C ILE A 147 -1.15 -8.38 -12.14
N THR A 148 -1.99 -8.01 -11.17
CA THR A 148 -1.94 -6.71 -10.49
C THR A 148 -1.83 -6.90 -8.97
N PHE A 149 -1.35 -5.87 -8.28
CA PHE A 149 -1.22 -5.88 -6.81
C PHE A 149 -1.99 -4.71 -6.20
N HIS A 150 -2.67 -4.97 -5.11
CA HIS A 150 -3.56 -4.02 -4.45
C HIS A 150 -3.18 -3.91 -2.97
N LEU A 151 -2.86 -2.70 -2.51
CA LEU A 151 -2.52 -2.45 -1.13
C LEU A 151 -3.79 -2.18 -0.31
N TYR A 152 -3.90 -2.79 0.85
CA TYR A 152 -4.87 -2.47 1.89
C TYR A 152 -4.16 -1.91 3.11
N VAL A 153 -4.72 -0.88 3.73
CA VAL A 153 -4.30 -0.37 5.04
C VAL A 153 -5.56 -0.08 5.87
N SER A 154 -5.65 -0.61 7.09
CA SER A 154 -6.85 -0.48 7.93
C SER A 154 -7.10 0.93 8.46
N PHE A 155 -6.13 1.84 8.30
CA PHE A 155 -6.20 3.23 8.75
C PHE A 155 -5.55 4.16 7.73
N THR A 156 -5.93 5.44 7.73
CA THR A 156 -5.29 6.45 6.88
C THR A 156 -3.80 6.61 7.21
N PRO A 157 -2.95 6.89 6.21
CA PRO A 157 -1.51 6.92 6.41
C PRO A 157 -1.12 8.17 7.22
N CYS A 158 -0.19 8.00 8.15
CA CYS A 158 0.36 9.15 8.88
C CYS A 158 1.03 10.14 7.91
N GLY A 159 0.90 11.43 8.22
CA GLY A 159 1.36 12.52 7.36
C GLY A 159 0.21 13.22 6.63
N ASP A 160 0.45 13.68 5.41
CA ASP A 160 -0.46 14.58 4.69
C ASP A 160 -1.86 13.99 4.44
N GLY A 161 -1.93 12.68 4.22
CA GLY A 161 -3.19 11.95 3.99
C GLY A 161 -4.09 11.86 5.23
N SER A 162 -3.59 12.27 6.40
CA SER A 162 -4.34 12.40 7.65
C SER A 162 -4.65 13.85 8.03
N ILE A 163 -4.27 14.83 7.19
CA ILE A 163 -4.56 16.25 7.42
C ILE A 163 -5.86 16.62 6.73
N PHE A 164 -6.93 16.53 7.52
CA PHE A 164 -8.26 17.02 7.19
C PHE A 164 -9.04 17.25 8.49
N PRO A 165 -10.14 18.01 8.47
CA PRO A 165 -10.98 18.20 9.66
C PRO A 165 -11.49 16.84 10.17
N GLN A 166 -11.11 16.47 11.39
CA GLN A 166 -11.67 15.32 12.10
C GLN A 166 -12.71 15.81 13.11
N GLN A 167 -13.71 14.99 13.40
CA GLN A 167 -14.80 15.32 14.34
C GLN A 167 -14.36 15.42 15.82
N CYS A 168 -13.06 15.24 16.14
CA CYS A 168 -12.52 15.19 17.49
C CYS A 168 -11.60 16.39 17.81
N LEU A 169 -11.71 16.93 19.03
CA LEU A 169 -10.89 18.02 19.55
C LEU A 169 -9.41 17.58 19.67
N ASP A 170 -8.58 18.28 18.92
CA ASP A 170 -7.22 17.95 18.51
C ASP A 170 -6.17 17.97 19.64
N THR A 171 -5.14 17.11 19.53
CA THR A 171 -3.80 17.46 20.02
C THR A 171 -2.62 16.99 19.16
N ASN A 172 -2.75 16.21 18.07
CA ASN A 172 -1.65 15.79 17.17
C ASN A 172 -2.18 15.03 15.92
N ARG A 173 -2.75 15.72 14.92
CA ARG A 173 -3.59 15.09 13.87
C ARG A 173 -2.93 14.03 12.98
N THR A 174 -1.63 14.14 12.72
CA THR A 174 -0.95 13.24 11.78
C THR A 174 0.04 12.28 12.43
N GLY A 175 0.43 12.55 13.68
CA GLY A 175 1.55 11.85 14.31
C GLY A 175 2.89 11.99 13.57
N ALA A 176 3.04 12.97 12.67
CA ALA A 176 4.26 13.24 11.90
C ALA A 176 4.64 14.73 11.97
N LYS A 177 5.93 15.04 11.84
CA LYS A 177 6.49 16.40 11.93
C LYS A 177 7.07 16.82 10.59
N CYS A 178 7.06 18.12 10.26
CA CYS A 178 7.78 18.64 9.09
C CYS A 178 9.24 18.17 9.12
N ALA A 179 9.76 17.71 7.99
CA ALA A 179 11.14 17.27 7.88
C ALA A 179 12.12 18.45 8.04
N PRO A 180 13.38 18.23 8.45
CA PRO A 180 14.39 19.29 8.46
C PRO A 180 14.50 19.96 7.09
N GLY A 181 14.47 21.30 7.06
CA GLY A 181 14.50 22.11 5.82
C GLY A 181 13.13 22.48 5.27
N GLU A 182 12.05 21.85 5.72
CA GLU A 182 10.68 22.19 5.33
C GLU A 182 10.11 23.35 6.14
N ALA A 183 9.11 24.05 5.56
CA ALA A 183 8.35 25.05 6.28
C ALA A 183 7.57 24.40 7.44
N LEU A 184 7.71 24.99 8.64
CA LEU A 184 7.05 24.46 9.84
C LEU A 184 5.53 24.60 9.76
N ASP A 185 4.84 23.73 10.51
CA ASP A 185 3.41 23.83 10.73
C ASP A 185 3.08 25.16 11.44
N PRO A 186 2.07 25.91 10.99
CA PRO A 186 1.65 27.18 11.61
C PRO A 186 1.06 27.00 13.02
N LYS A 187 0.59 25.79 13.37
CA LYS A 187 -0.01 25.45 14.67
C LYS A 187 -1.24 26.31 15.04
N ALA A 188 -1.94 26.85 14.03
CA ALA A 188 -3.19 27.55 14.24
C ALA A 188 -4.34 26.58 14.58
N PRO A 189 -5.47 27.04 15.14
CA PRO A 189 -6.59 26.17 15.47
C PRO A 189 -7.24 25.51 14.25
N GLY A 190 -7.90 24.36 14.47
CA GLY A 190 -8.71 23.73 13.42
C GLY A 190 -7.88 23.38 12.18
N SER A 191 -8.49 23.29 11.00
CA SER A 191 -7.85 22.89 9.74
C SER A 191 -6.56 23.65 9.39
N LEU A 192 -6.32 24.81 10.02
CA LEU A 192 -5.14 25.63 9.84
C LEU A 192 -3.92 25.17 10.65
N TYR A 193 -3.99 24.08 11.42
CA TYR A 193 -2.86 23.64 12.26
C TYR A 193 -1.66 23.19 11.42
N HIS A 194 -1.91 22.35 10.42
CA HIS A 194 -0.86 21.72 9.63
C HIS A 194 -0.76 22.36 8.24
N ARG A 195 0.47 22.45 7.74
CA ARG A 195 0.74 22.84 6.35
C ARG A 195 0.51 21.64 5.42
N HIS A 196 -0.15 21.82 4.29
CA HIS A 196 -0.27 20.72 3.32
C HIS A 196 0.98 20.61 2.43
N GLY A 197 1.23 19.41 1.91
CA GLY A 197 2.20 19.20 0.82
C GLY A 197 3.68 19.35 1.20
N VAL A 198 4.01 19.32 2.49
CA VAL A 198 5.40 19.32 2.97
C VAL A 198 5.86 17.91 3.36
N LEU A 199 7.14 17.63 3.14
CA LEU A 199 7.77 16.39 3.54
C LEU A 199 7.76 16.24 5.07
N ARG A 200 7.51 15.02 5.57
CA ARG A 200 7.39 14.76 7.00
C ARG A 200 8.20 13.57 7.48
N THR A 201 8.57 13.60 8.76
CA THR A 201 9.27 12.55 9.48
C THR A 201 8.46 12.05 10.68
N LYS A 202 8.78 10.83 11.12
CA LYS A 202 8.22 10.19 12.31
C LYS A 202 9.14 10.43 13.52
N PRO A 203 8.69 10.10 14.74
CA PRO A 203 7.32 10.13 15.18
C PRO A 203 6.93 11.55 15.65
N GLY A 204 5.63 11.82 15.72
CA GLY A 204 5.08 12.99 16.38
C GLY A 204 5.36 12.97 17.90
N ARG A 205 5.45 11.77 18.49
CA ARG A 205 5.70 11.52 19.92
C ARG A 205 6.77 10.43 20.11
N GLY A 206 7.70 10.64 21.05
CA GLY A 206 8.81 9.73 21.31
C GLY A 206 10.13 10.21 20.70
N PRO A 207 11.19 9.37 20.72
CA PRO A 207 12.50 9.71 20.18
C PRO A 207 12.41 10.06 18.70
N PHE A 208 13.14 11.09 18.28
CA PHE A 208 13.20 11.50 16.87
C PHE A 208 13.65 10.34 15.98
N SER A 209 13.04 10.24 14.79
CA SER A 209 13.39 9.27 13.77
C SER A 209 13.51 9.97 12.42
N SER A 210 14.58 9.69 11.71
CA SER A 210 14.79 10.09 10.32
C SER A 210 13.82 9.39 9.33
N SER A 211 12.94 8.51 9.81
CA SER A 211 11.99 7.82 8.94
C SER A 211 10.89 8.74 8.45
N HIS A 212 10.71 8.85 7.14
CA HIS A 212 9.60 9.60 6.56
C HIS A 212 8.21 9.06 6.96
N CYS A 213 7.19 9.92 6.88
CA CYS A 213 5.82 9.54 7.14
C CYS A 213 5.28 8.56 6.07
N CYS A 214 4.15 7.91 6.34
CA CYS A 214 3.60 6.90 5.44
C CYS A 214 3.00 7.51 4.17
N SER A 215 2.39 8.71 4.25
CA SER A 215 1.94 9.44 3.06
C SER A 215 3.07 9.64 2.04
N ASP A 216 4.20 10.19 2.49
CA ASP A 216 5.37 10.44 1.62
C ASP A 216 5.96 9.14 1.06
N LYS A 217 5.90 8.05 1.83
CA LYS A 217 6.34 6.72 1.36
C LYS A 217 5.41 6.15 0.32
N LEU A 218 4.10 6.26 0.51
CA LEU A 218 3.11 5.82 -0.46
C LEU A 218 3.23 6.61 -1.77
N PHE A 219 3.41 7.94 -1.68
CA PHE A 219 3.75 8.78 -2.84
C PHE A 219 5.04 8.30 -3.53
N ARG A 220 6.10 8.05 -2.77
CA ARG A 220 7.34 7.51 -3.33
C ARG A 220 7.11 6.17 -4.06
N TRP A 221 6.27 5.29 -3.53
CA TRP A 221 5.98 4.00 -4.15
C TRP A 221 5.07 4.10 -5.37
N SER A 222 4.18 5.10 -5.44
CA SER A 222 3.38 5.36 -6.64
C SER A 222 4.23 5.86 -7.81
N VAL A 223 5.35 6.54 -7.52
CA VAL A 223 6.29 7.05 -8.54
C VAL A 223 7.40 6.05 -8.88
N LEU A 224 8.04 5.44 -7.89
CA LEU A 224 9.23 4.59 -8.11
C LEU A 224 8.94 3.08 -8.10
N GLY A 225 7.70 2.70 -7.77
CA GLY A 225 7.29 1.32 -7.55
C GLY A 225 7.66 0.78 -6.15
N ALA A 226 7.01 -0.33 -5.79
CA ALA A 226 7.15 -1.00 -4.51
C ALA A 226 8.34 -1.98 -4.46
N GLN A 227 8.95 -2.34 -5.58
CA GLN A 227 10.06 -3.31 -5.64
C GLN A 227 11.34 -2.82 -4.93
N GLY A 228 11.60 -1.51 -4.93
CA GLY A 228 12.86 -0.95 -4.42
C GLY A 228 14.08 -1.25 -5.30
N CYS A 229 15.22 -0.61 -4.98
CA CYS A 229 16.40 -0.58 -5.86
C CYS A 229 16.98 -1.97 -6.18
N LEU A 230 17.20 -2.81 -5.17
CA LEU A 230 17.83 -4.13 -5.35
C LEU A 230 17.04 -5.02 -6.34
N LEU A 231 15.72 -5.13 -6.14
CA LEU A 231 14.86 -5.91 -7.04
C LEU A 231 14.76 -5.30 -8.43
N MET A 232 14.83 -3.97 -8.55
CA MET A 232 14.85 -3.31 -9.86
C MET A 232 16.05 -3.74 -10.71
N GLY A 233 17.16 -4.17 -10.08
CA GLY A 233 18.33 -4.72 -10.77
C GLY A 233 18.04 -5.96 -11.62
N ILE A 234 17.00 -6.73 -11.28
CA ILE A 234 16.61 -7.95 -12.03
C ILE A 234 15.27 -7.83 -12.76
N LEU A 235 14.45 -6.83 -12.42
CA LEU A 235 13.15 -6.61 -13.05
C LEU A 235 13.29 -5.81 -14.36
N GLN A 236 12.37 -6.02 -15.29
CA GLN A 236 12.26 -5.19 -16.51
C GLN A 236 11.70 -3.81 -16.19
N CYS A 237 10.63 -3.75 -15.40
CA CYS A 237 9.90 -2.54 -15.06
C CYS A 237 9.59 -2.50 -13.55
N PRO A 238 9.37 -1.31 -12.97
CA PRO A 238 8.90 -1.20 -11.59
C PRO A 238 7.55 -1.93 -11.39
N VAL A 239 7.32 -2.41 -10.17
CA VAL A 239 6.07 -3.07 -9.78
C VAL A 239 5.28 -2.09 -8.92
N TYR A 240 4.09 -1.70 -9.37
CA TYR A 240 3.23 -0.74 -8.70
C TYR A 240 2.08 -1.42 -7.96
N PHE A 241 1.51 -0.71 -6.99
CA PHE A 241 0.17 -1.02 -6.50
C PHE A 241 -0.84 -0.37 -7.43
N GLU A 242 -1.70 -1.19 -8.03
CA GLU A 242 -2.74 -0.77 -8.97
C GLU A 242 -3.89 -0.04 -8.25
N SER A 243 -4.12 -0.40 -6.98
CA SER A 243 -5.00 0.37 -6.09
C SER A 243 -4.51 0.36 -4.64
N ILE A 244 -4.95 1.36 -3.88
CA ILE A 244 -4.74 1.47 -2.44
C ILE A 244 -6.10 1.63 -1.77
N THR A 245 -6.45 0.71 -0.88
CA THR A 245 -7.70 0.71 -0.12
C THR A 245 -7.44 1.05 1.33
N PHE A 246 -8.16 2.04 1.86
CA PHE A 246 -8.15 2.39 3.28
C PHE A 246 -9.39 1.84 3.98
N GLY A 247 -9.21 1.25 5.16
CA GLY A 247 -10.30 0.71 5.99
C GLY A 247 -11.26 1.78 6.52
N ALA A 248 -12.28 1.35 7.27
CA ALA A 248 -13.27 2.23 7.90
C ALA A 248 -12.65 3.06 9.04
N CYS A 249 -11.94 4.12 8.66
CA CYS A 249 -11.32 5.12 9.51
C CYS A 249 -11.77 6.52 9.05
N PRO A 250 -11.45 7.60 9.78
CA PRO A 250 -11.58 8.94 9.21
C PRO A 250 -10.87 8.95 7.85
N PHE A 251 -11.64 9.15 6.79
CA PHE A 251 -11.18 9.12 5.40
C PHE A 251 -11.66 10.40 4.72
N ASN A 252 -10.75 11.05 4.01
CA ASN A 252 -11.05 12.19 3.17
C ASN A 252 -10.35 11.98 1.83
N TYR A 253 -11.13 11.86 0.77
CA TYR A 253 -10.61 11.57 -0.57
C TYR A 253 -9.61 12.65 -1.03
N ASP A 254 -9.94 13.93 -0.83
CA ASP A 254 -9.08 15.04 -1.27
C ASP A 254 -7.73 15.06 -0.55
N ALA A 255 -7.72 14.73 0.75
CA ALA A 255 -6.49 14.63 1.52
C ALA A 255 -5.61 13.47 1.06
N ILE A 256 -6.20 12.30 0.77
CA ILE A 256 -5.46 11.16 0.21
C ILE A 256 -4.96 11.47 -1.19
N ASN A 257 -5.79 12.07 -2.04
CA ASN A 257 -5.43 12.43 -3.41
C ASN A 257 -4.25 13.41 -3.42
N ARG A 258 -4.32 14.48 -2.62
CA ARG A 258 -3.23 15.44 -2.42
C ARG A 258 -1.94 14.75 -1.94
N ALA A 259 -2.06 13.85 -0.96
CA ALA A 259 -0.91 13.15 -0.39
C ALA A 259 -0.23 12.18 -1.36
N LEU A 260 -0.95 11.64 -2.35
CA LEU A 260 -0.46 10.57 -3.23
C LEU A 260 -0.23 10.99 -4.69
N HIS A 261 -0.75 12.15 -5.11
CA HIS A 261 -0.73 12.59 -6.50
C HIS A 261 -0.38 14.07 -6.71
N THR A 262 -0.19 14.84 -5.63
CA THR A 262 -0.14 16.32 -5.55
C THR A 262 -1.47 17.02 -5.80
#